data_AF-A0A9W9AQF9-F1
#
_entry.id   AF-A0A9W9AQF9-F1
#
_cell.length_a   1.000
_cell.length_b   1.000
_cell.length_c   1.000
_cell.angle_alpha   90.00
_cell.angle_beta   90.00
_cell.angle_gamma   90.00
#
_symmetry.space_group_name_H-M   'P 1'
#
loop_
_entity.id
_entity.type
_entity.pdbx_description
1 polymer ?
#
loop_
_entity_poly.entity_id
_entity_poly.type
_entity_poly.pdbx_seq_one_letter_code
_entity_poly.pdbx_strand_id
1 'polypeptide(L)'
;MMFSSRASAAYNLGLRLLNCNATTRLHGATSQTQFSTTVWTSETSATNGSNANVEDRLLRREDFVHPDHVKLALDKGTMFVFAGKGDLKEVPMADSIKEFGVVPSGYSIDFVASPERIISVLNQAGIKTIGQLPEETYHELRATINSSANLSIIPTRAYELKRQLQMQTDGESDENK
;
A
#
# COMPACT_ATOMS: atom_id res chain seq x y z
N MET A 1 23.84 30.93 -0.21
CA MET A 1 24.30 29.52 -0.24
C MET A 1 23.17 28.66 -0.76
N MET A 2 23.30 28.08 -1.95
CA MET A 2 22.26 27.29 -2.61
C MET A 2 22.47 25.80 -2.30
N PHE A 3 21.65 25.23 -1.42
CA PHE A 3 21.54 23.77 -1.29
C PHE A 3 20.52 23.28 -2.33
N SER A 4 21.00 22.93 -3.53
CA SER A 4 20.21 22.16 -4.50
C SER A 4 20.06 20.73 -3.97
N SER A 5 18.95 20.49 -3.26
CA SER A 5 18.70 19.26 -2.52
C SER A 5 18.15 18.15 -3.42
N ARG A 6 18.88 17.04 -3.47
CA ARG A 6 18.46 15.75 -4.07
C ARG A 6 17.19 15.19 -3.41
N ALA A 7 16.79 15.72 -2.25
CA ALA A 7 15.52 15.38 -1.59
C ALA A 7 14.28 15.90 -2.35
N SER A 8 14.42 16.96 -3.15
CA SER A 8 13.31 17.52 -3.92
C SER A 8 12.83 16.60 -5.04
N ALA A 9 13.72 15.75 -5.60
CA ALA A 9 13.37 14.83 -6.67
C ALA A 9 12.49 13.65 -6.18
N ALA A 10 12.75 13.14 -4.98
CA ALA A 10 11.97 12.04 -4.40
C ALA A 10 10.56 12.48 -3.95
N TYR A 11 10.44 13.71 -3.43
CA TYR A 11 9.15 14.30 -3.04
C TYR A 11 8.24 14.55 -4.26
N ASN A 12 8.81 15.01 -5.38
CA ASN A 12 8.06 15.22 -6.63
C ASN A 12 7.59 13.89 -7.28
N LEU A 13 8.25 12.77 -7.01
CA LEU A 13 7.81 11.45 -7.49
C LEU A 13 6.55 10.97 -6.74
N GLY A 14 6.48 11.21 -5.42
CA GLY A 14 5.30 10.91 -4.61
C GLY A 14 4.08 11.73 -5.01
N LEU A 15 4.28 13.02 -5.33
CA LEU A 15 3.20 13.91 -5.81
C LEU A 15 2.73 13.61 -7.24
N ARG A 16 3.62 13.16 -8.14
CA ARG A 16 3.23 12.80 -9.52
C ARG A 16 2.40 11.53 -9.61
N LEU A 17 2.61 10.56 -8.71
CA LEU A 17 1.82 9.33 -8.69
C LEU A 17 0.41 9.51 -8.11
N LEU A 18 0.18 10.56 -7.32
CA LEU A 18 -1.14 10.92 -6.80
C LEU A 18 -2.04 11.64 -7.83
N ASN A 19 -1.46 12.19 -8.92
CA ASN A 19 -2.18 13.07 -9.86
C ASN A 19 -2.61 12.40 -11.18
N CYS A 20 -2.50 11.08 -11.32
CA CYS A 20 -2.87 10.37 -12.56
C CYS A 20 -4.34 9.90 -12.65
N ASN A 21 -5.19 10.24 -11.68
CA ASN A 21 -6.62 9.89 -11.73
C ASN A 21 -7.51 11.10 -12.05
N ALA A 22 -7.33 11.71 -13.23
CA ALA A 22 -8.35 12.58 -13.81
C ALA A 22 -8.16 12.70 -15.33
N THR A 23 -8.93 11.92 -16.10
CA THR A 23 -9.76 12.40 -17.23
C THR A 23 -10.35 11.20 -18.01
N THR A 24 -11.67 11.12 -17.94
CA THR A 24 -12.59 10.17 -18.57
C THR A 24 -12.78 10.47 -20.07
N ARG A 25 -12.97 9.44 -20.94
CA ARG A 25 -14.23 9.19 -21.71
C ARG A 25 -14.09 8.25 -22.93
N LEU A 26 -14.93 7.20 -22.87
CA LEU A 26 -15.90 6.67 -23.86
C LEU A 26 -15.48 6.36 -25.30
N HIS A 27 -15.64 5.08 -25.67
CA HIS A 27 -16.45 4.49 -26.77
C HIS A 27 -16.03 3.00 -26.82
N GLY A 28 -16.85 2.01 -26.49
CA GLY A 28 -18.05 1.56 -27.19
C GLY A 28 -17.73 0.24 -27.91
N ALA A 29 -18.31 -0.88 -27.48
CA ALA A 29 -18.70 -2.03 -28.31
C ALA A 29 -19.18 -3.20 -27.45
N THR A 30 -20.41 -3.61 -27.75
CA THR A 30 -21.11 -4.84 -27.37
C THR A 30 -20.33 -6.10 -27.75
N SER A 31 -20.31 -7.09 -26.88
CA SER A 31 -20.56 -8.50 -27.25
C SER A 31 -20.92 -9.32 -26.01
N GLN A 32 -22.13 -9.87 -26.05
CA GLN A 32 -22.57 -10.94 -25.16
C GLN A 32 -21.66 -12.15 -25.37
N THR A 33 -21.21 -12.77 -24.29
CA THR A 33 -20.92 -14.21 -24.31
C THR A 33 -21.30 -14.77 -22.94
N GLN A 34 -22.36 -15.57 -22.95
CA GLN A 34 -22.79 -16.39 -21.83
C GLN A 34 -21.76 -17.50 -21.61
N PHE A 35 -21.27 -17.65 -20.39
CA PHE A 35 -20.81 -18.94 -19.90
C PHE A 35 -21.33 -19.20 -18.50
N SER A 36 -21.80 -20.43 -18.35
CA SER A 36 -22.63 -20.95 -17.28
C SER A 36 -21.79 -21.54 -16.15
N THR A 37 -22.18 -21.22 -14.92
CA THR A 37 -22.19 -22.05 -13.70
C THR A 37 -20.93 -22.81 -13.29
N THR A 38 -20.33 -22.41 -12.15
CA THR A 38 -20.18 -23.35 -11.03
C THR A 38 -20.28 -22.60 -9.70
N VAL A 39 -21.35 -22.89 -8.96
CA VAL A 39 -21.55 -22.46 -7.57
C VAL A 39 -20.59 -23.26 -6.70
N TRP A 40 -19.66 -22.57 -6.05
CA TRP A 40 -18.93 -23.09 -4.90
C TRP A 40 -19.57 -22.51 -3.64
N THR A 41 -20.55 -23.22 -3.10
CA THR A 41 -20.98 -23.06 -1.71
C THR A 41 -19.94 -23.73 -0.82
N SER A 42 -19.01 -22.94 -0.30
CA SER A 42 -18.28 -23.29 0.91
C SER A 42 -19.02 -22.67 2.08
N GLU A 43 -20.00 -23.40 2.61
CA GLU A 43 -20.47 -23.20 3.99
C GLU A 43 -19.31 -23.53 4.92
N THR A 44 -18.58 -22.50 5.35
CA THR A 44 -17.85 -22.56 6.62
C THR A 44 -18.66 -21.78 7.63
N SER A 45 -19.49 -22.50 8.37
CA SER A 45 -19.98 -22.09 9.68
C SER A 45 -18.76 -21.87 10.59
N ALA A 46 -18.28 -20.63 10.66
CA ALA A 46 -17.33 -20.20 11.67
C ALA A 46 -18.12 -19.48 12.78
N THR A 47 -18.05 -20.08 13.95
CA THR A 47 -18.61 -19.64 15.22
C THR A 47 -18.44 -18.14 15.47
N ASN A 48 -19.57 -17.47 15.71
CA ASN A 48 -19.69 -16.16 16.35
C ASN A 48 -19.08 -16.21 17.76
N GLY A 49 -17.75 -16.05 17.83
CA GLY A 49 -17.06 -15.66 19.05
C GLY A 49 -16.96 -14.14 19.04
N SER A 50 -17.68 -13.48 19.93
CA SER A 50 -17.66 -12.03 20.14
C SER A 50 -16.22 -11.49 20.24
N ASN A 51 -15.73 -10.89 19.15
CA ASN A 51 -14.41 -10.26 18.99
C ASN A 51 -14.30 -8.88 19.68
N ALA A 52 -15.03 -8.66 20.79
CA ALA A 52 -15.05 -7.37 21.49
C ALA A 52 -13.63 -6.89 21.89
N ASN A 53 -12.67 -7.81 22.05
CA ASN A 53 -11.30 -7.46 22.41
C ASN A 53 -10.44 -6.94 21.23
N VAL A 54 -10.85 -7.20 19.98
CA VAL A 54 -10.09 -6.79 18.78
C VAL A 54 -10.51 -5.39 18.31
N GLU A 55 -11.77 -5.01 18.51
CA GLU A 55 -12.29 -3.74 18.03
C GLU A 55 -11.94 -2.55 18.94
N ASP A 56 -11.65 -2.81 20.22
CA ASP A 56 -11.36 -1.80 21.25
C ASP A 56 -9.86 -1.57 21.48
N ARG A 57 -8.99 -2.37 20.86
CA ARG A 57 -7.53 -2.12 20.94
C ARG A 57 -7.11 -0.99 20.00
N LEU A 58 -5.97 -0.39 20.33
CA LEU A 58 -5.35 0.64 19.49
C LEU A 58 -5.05 0.10 18.07
N LEU A 59 -5.26 0.97 17.08
CA LEU A 59 -4.93 0.71 15.68
C LEU A 59 -3.43 0.38 15.52
N ARG A 60 -3.17 -0.68 14.76
CA ARG A 60 -1.82 -1.16 14.40
C ARG A 60 -1.73 -1.41 12.91
N ARG A 61 -0.49 -1.51 12.42
CA ARG A 61 -0.20 -1.79 11.02
C ARG A 61 -0.91 -3.06 10.53
N GLU A 62 -0.93 -4.09 11.36
CA GLU A 62 -1.47 -5.41 11.03
C GLU A 62 -2.99 -5.39 10.79
N ASP A 63 -3.69 -4.34 11.26
CA ASP A 63 -5.13 -4.18 11.03
C ASP A 63 -5.43 -3.87 9.57
N PHE A 64 -4.47 -3.27 8.90
CA PHE A 64 -4.62 -2.77 7.54
C PHE A 64 -3.90 -3.62 6.50
N VAL A 65 -2.80 -4.28 6.87
CA VAL A 65 -2.00 -5.08 5.93
C VAL A 65 -2.58 -6.49 5.79
N HIS A 66 -2.83 -6.90 4.54
CA HIS A 66 -3.28 -8.26 4.23
C HIS A 66 -2.12 -9.26 4.38
N PRO A 67 -2.36 -10.48 4.91
CA PRO A 67 -1.31 -11.49 5.04
C PRO A 67 -0.65 -11.83 3.69
N ASP A 68 -1.41 -11.82 2.60
CA ASP A 68 -0.92 -12.06 1.23
C ASP A 68 -0.36 -10.81 0.51
N HIS A 69 -0.05 -9.71 1.21
CA HIS A 69 0.51 -8.49 0.56
C HIS A 69 1.76 -8.76 -0.28
N VAL A 70 2.53 -9.80 0.04
CA VAL A 70 3.67 -10.25 -0.78
C VAL A 70 3.22 -10.73 -2.16
N LYS A 71 2.19 -11.58 -2.21
CA LYS A 71 1.64 -12.08 -3.47
C LYS A 71 1.05 -10.93 -4.29
N LEU A 72 0.28 -10.06 -3.63
CA LEU A 72 -0.32 -8.87 -4.27
C LEU A 72 0.72 -7.92 -4.86
N ALA A 73 1.89 -7.78 -4.22
CA ALA A 73 3.01 -6.99 -4.74
C ALA A 73 3.68 -7.65 -5.95
N LEU A 74 3.76 -8.99 -5.97
CA LEU A 74 4.33 -9.76 -7.07
C LEU A 74 3.41 -9.78 -8.30
N ASP A 75 2.09 -9.82 -8.09
CA ASP A 75 1.07 -9.78 -9.14
C ASP A 75 1.11 -8.50 -9.98
N LYS A 76 1.69 -7.41 -9.46
CA LYS A 76 1.93 -6.17 -10.21
C LYS A 76 2.80 -6.38 -11.45
N GLY A 77 3.71 -7.36 -11.42
CA GLY A 77 4.59 -7.71 -12.53
C GLY A 77 5.74 -6.73 -12.78
N THR A 78 5.89 -5.69 -11.97
CA THR A 78 6.99 -4.70 -12.04
C THR A 78 7.68 -4.54 -10.68
N MET A 79 8.92 -4.04 -10.73
CA MET A 79 9.72 -3.70 -9.55
C MET A 79 10.58 -2.46 -9.84
N PHE A 80 11.13 -1.82 -8.81
CA PHE A 80 12.02 -0.68 -8.96
C PHE A 80 13.47 -1.10 -8.78
N VAL A 81 14.37 -0.53 -9.58
CA VAL A 81 15.83 -0.70 -9.47
C VAL A 81 16.52 0.65 -9.45
N PHE A 82 17.74 0.72 -8.92
CA PHE A 82 18.55 1.95 -9.00
C PHE A 82 19.03 2.18 -10.43
N ALA A 83 18.67 3.33 -11.00
CA ALA A 83 19.06 3.73 -12.35
C ALA A 83 20.31 4.65 -12.39
N GLY A 84 20.96 4.88 -11.24
CA GLY A 84 22.12 5.76 -11.17
C GLY A 84 22.16 6.54 -9.85
N LYS A 85 22.27 7.88 -9.93
CA LYS A 85 22.51 8.85 -8.84
C LYS A 85 21.45 8.92 -7.71
N GLY A 86 20.85 7.79 -7.33
CA GLY A 86 19.80 7.68 -6.31
C GLY A 86 18.39 7.53 -6.89
N ASP A 87 18.26 7.63 -8.22
CA ASP A 87 16.96 7.53 -8.88
C ASP A 87 16.51 6.07 -8.98
N LEU A 88 15.22 5.85 -8.74
CA LEU A 88 14.57 4.56 -8.96
C LEU A 88 13.91 4.54 -10.33
N LYS A 89 14.04 3.42 -11.03
CA LYS A 89 13.38 3.14 -12.30
C LYS A 89 12.54 1.88 -12.16
N GLU A 90 11.29 1.97 -12.59
CA GLU A 90 10.41 0.81 -12.71
C GLU A 90 10.84 -0.06 -13.90
N VAL A 91 10.95 -1.36 -13.66
CA VAL A 91 11.34 -2.37 -14.64
C VAL A 91 10.41 -3.59 -14.54
N PRO A 92 10.20 -4.33 -15.64
CA PRO A 92 9.50 -5.60 -15.59
C PRO A 92 10.20 -6.56 -14.62
N MET A 93 9.40 -7.28 -13.85
CA MET A 93 9.89 -8.32 -12.95
C MET A 93 10.28 -9.56 -13.77
N ALA A 94 11.46 -10.11 -13.49
CA ALA A 94 11.93 -11.34 -14.13
C ALA A 94 10.98 -12.51 -13.81
N ASP A 95 10.79 -13.41 -14.77
CA ASP A 95 9.81 -14.50 -14.63
C ASP A 95 10.16 -15.46 -13.50
N SER A 96 11.45 -15.66 -13.21
CA SER A 96 11.90 -16.44 -12.05
C SER A 96 11.32 -15.91 -10.73
N ILE A 97 11.24 -14.59 -10.56
CA ILE A 97 10.72 -13.98 -9.32
C ILE A 97 9.22 -14.26 -9.18
N LYS A 98 8.47 -14.23 -10.29
CA LYS A 98 7.04 -14.54 -10.33
C LYS A 98 6.78 -16.02 -10.04
N GLU A 99 7.59 -16.90 -10.63
CA GLU A 99 7.48 -18.36 -10.45
C GLU A 99 7.78 -18.79 -9.01
N PHE A 100 8.83 -18.24 -8.40
CA PHE A 100 9.18 -18.60 -7.02
C PHE A 100 8.29 -17.93 -5.98
N GLY A 101 7.62 -16.83 -6.32
CA GLY A 101 6.73 -16.13 -5.39
C GLY A 101 7.47 -15.46 -4.21
N VAL A 102 8.78 -15.20 -4.37
CA VAL A 102 9.67 -14.71 -3.30
C VAL A 102 10.27 -13.37 -3.70
N VAL A 103 10.27 -12.41 -2.77
CA VAL A 103 10.93 -11.12 -2.94
C VAL A 103 12.46 -11.33 -3.02
N PRO A 104 13.15 -10.80 -4.05
CA PRO A 104 14.58 -10.99 -4.20
C PRO A 104 15.40 -10.40 -3.04
N SER A 105 16.57 -10.98 -2.79
CA SER A 105 17.51 -10.45 -1.79
C SER A 105 17.92 -9.00 -2.12
N GLY A 106 17.94 -8.14 -1.10
CA GLY A 106 18.20 -6.71 -1.24
C GLY A 106 17.00 -5.87 -1.68
N TYR A 107 15.81 -6.46 -1.76
CA TYR A 107 14.55 -5.78 -2.03
C TYR A 107 13.56 -5.91 -0.87
N SER A 108 12.60 -5.00 -0.84
CA SER A 108 11.55 -4.93 0.18
C SER A 108 10.25 -4.45 -0.45
N ILE A 109 9.13 -4.80 0.17
CA ILE A 109 7.81 -4.30 -0.25
C ILE A 109 7.57 -2.96 0.42
N ASP A 110 7.40 -1.94 -0.40
CA ASP A 110 7.00 -0.62 0.03
C ASP A 110 5.51 -0.39 -0.25
N PHE A 111 4.88 0.34 0.67
CA PHE A 111 3.52 0.82 0.56
C PHE A 111 3.59 2.30 0.20
N VAL A 112 3.12 2.68 -0.99
CA VAL A 112 3.15 4.08 -1.45
C VAL A 112 2.42 4.97 -0.44
N ALA A 113 1.17 4.64 -0.13
CA ALA A 113 0.45 5.07 1.06
C ALA A 113 0.71 4.07 2.19
N SER A 114 1.55 4.46 3.16
CA SER A 114 1.94 3.58 4.26
C SER A 114 0.80 3.42 5.28
N PRO A 115 0.59 2.20 5.82
CA PRO A 115 -0.35 1.98 6.92
C PRO A 115 -0.10 2.89 8.12
N GLU A 116 1.18 3.15 8.44
CA GLU A 116 1.59 4.04 9.54
C GLU A 116 1.06 5.46 9.36
N ARG A 117 1.09 5.98 8.13
CA ARG A 117 0.58 7.32 7.85
C ARG A 117 -0.92 7.39 8.03
N ILE A 118 -1.65 6.36 7.60
CA ILE A 118 -3.10 6.26 7.76
C ILE A 118 -3.46 6.20 9.25
N ILE A 119 -2.77 5.38 10.03
CA ILE A 119 -2.94 5.32 11.48
C ILE A 119 -2.67 6.68 12.14
N SER A 120 -1.61 7.37 11.72
CA SER A 120 -1.30 8.72 12.22
C SER A 120 -2.43 9.72 11.94
N VAL A 121 -2.95 9.74 10.72
CA VAL A 121 -4.08 10.60 10.34
C VAL A 121 -5.36 10.26 11.12
N LEU A 122 -5.67 8.98 11.29
CA LEU A 122 -6.82 8.54 12.09
C LEU A 122 -6.68 8.95 13.55
N ASN A 123 -5.50 8.76 14.14
CA ASN A 123 -5.21 9.19 15.51
C ASN A 123 -5.35 10.71 15.69
N GLN A 124 -4.90 11.50 14.70
CA GLN A 124 -5.09 12.97 14.70
C GLN A 124 -6.57 13.37 14.62
N ALA A 125 -7.39 12.58 13.93
CA ALA A 125 -8.85 12.75 13.88
C ALA A 125 -9.58 12.22 15.14
N GLY A 126 -8.85 11.69 16.13
CA GLY A 126 -9.40 11.13 17.36
C GLY A 126 -9.91 9.69 17.24
N ILE A 127 -9.70 9.05 16.08
CA ILE A 127 -10.05 7.65 15.82
C ILE A 127 -8.85 6.79 16.19
N LYS A 128 -8.98 6.01 17.26
CA LYS A 128 -7.90 5.22 17.86
C LYS A 128 -8.11 3.72 17.78
N THR A 129 -9.33 3.25 17.52
CA THR A 129 -9.70 1.83 17.52
C THR A 129 -10.50 1.46 16.27
N ILE A 130 -10.59 0.17 15.94
CA ILE A 130 -11.30 -0.30 14.74
C ILE A 130 -12.80 -0.03 14.86
N GLY A 131 -13.39 -0.26 16.04
CA GLY A 131 -14.83 -0.06 16.26
C GLY A 131 -15.31 1.39 16.12
N GLN A 132 -14.39 2.36 16.06
CA GLN A 132 -14.71 3.78 15.80
C GLN A 132 -14.82 4.10 14.31
N LEU A 133 -14.37 3.20 13.42
CA LEU A 133 -14.51 3.35 11.98
C LEU A 133 -15.84 2.73 11.52
N PRO A 134 -16.58 3.40 10.62
CA PRO A 134 -17.62 2.72 9.87
C PRO A 134 -17.04 1.49 9.15
N GLU A 135 -17.76 0.37 9.17
CA GLU A 135 -17.31 -0.89 8.58
C GLU A 135 -16.91 -0.74 7.11
N GLU A 136 -17.73 -0.03 6.33
CA GLU A 136 -17.44 0.30 4.92
C GLU A 136 -16.10 1.03 4.76
N THR A 137 -15.86 2.06 5.56
CA THR A 137 -14.60 2.83 5.54
C THR A 137 -13.40 1.96 5.92
N TYR A 138 -13.54 1.08 6.91
CA TYR A 138 -12.47 0.15 7.27
C TYR A 138 -12.11 -0.78 6.10
N HIS A 139 -13.12 -1.34 5.42
CA HIS A 139 -12.90 -2.20 4.26
C HIS A 139 -12.29 -1.44 3.08
N GLU A 140 -12.72 -0.22 2.80
CA GLU A 140 -12.15 0.64 1.75
C GLU A 140 -10.68 0.97 2.01
N LEU A 141 -10.34 1.32 3.25
CA LEU A 141 -8.95 1.59 3.65
C LEU A 141 -8.09 0.34 3.44
N ARG A 142 -8.55 -0.83 3.88
CA ARG A 142 -7.84 -2.10 3.62
C ARG A 142 -7.70 -2.39 2.14
N ALA A 143 -8.75 -2.22 1.35
CA ALA A 143 -8.70 -2.47 -0.09
C ALA A 143 -7.68 -1.55 -0.78
N THR A 144 -7.66 -0.27 -0.39
CA THR A 144 -6.73 0.72 -0.93
C THR A 144 -5.28 0.40 -0.57
N ILE A 145 -5.02 0.08 0.71
CA ILE A 145 -3.67 -0.22 1.22
C ILE A 145 -3.09 -1.46 0.55
N ASN A 146 -3.91 -2.48 0.33
CA ASN A 146 -3.49 -3.76 -0.23
C ASN A 146 -3.64 -3.85 -1.75
N SER A 147 -4.07 -2.76 -2.41
CA SER A 147 -4.09 -2.71 -3.87
C SER A 147 -2.68 -2.90 -4.43
N SER A 148 -2.54 -3.69 -5.49
CA SER A 148 -1.27 -3.85 -6.21
C SER A 148 -0.70 -2.52 -6.72
N ALA A 149 -1.56 -1.51 -6.94
CA ALA A 149 -1.12 -0.16 -7.27
C ALA A 149 -0.38 0.53 -6.11
N ASN A 150 -0.76 0.23 -4.86
CA ASN A 150 -0.14 0.79 -3.65
C ASN A 150 1.12 0.03 -3.22
N LEU A 151 1.28 -1.21 -3.68
CA LEU A 151 2.42 -2.06 -3.36
C LEU A 151 3.51 -1.93 -4.42
N SER A 152 4.77 -1.86 -4.01
CA SER A 152 5.91 -1.85 -4.92
C SER A 152 7.08 -2.62 -4.33
N ILE A 153 7.76 -3.41 -5.15
CA ILE A 153 9.03 -4.02 -4.77
C ILE A 153 10.14 -3.03 -5.08
N ILE A 154 10.85 -2.56 -4.07
CA ILE A 154 11.91 -1.56 -4.19
C ILE A 154 13.20 -2.04 -3.51
N PRO A 155 14.37 -1.48 -3.84
CA PRO A 155 15.60 -1.82 -3.14
C PRO A 155 15.48 -1.47 -1.64
N THR A 156 15.91 -2.38 -0.76
CA THR A 156 15.79 -2.23 0.70
C THR A 156 16.38 -0.92 1.21
N ARG A 157 17.50 -0.48 0.63
CA ARG A 157 18.13 0.80 0.98
C ARG A 157 17.22 2.01 0.72
N ALA A 158 16.44 1.99 -0.37
CA ALA A 158 15.49 3.07 -0.67
C ALA A 158 14.32 3.05 0.31
N TYR A 159 13.84 1.86 0.66
CA TYR A 159 12.81 1.66 1.66
C TYR A 159 13.22 2.20 3.04
N GLU A 160 14.43 1.86 3.50
CA GLU A 160 14.97 2.33 4.78
C GLU A 160 15.12 3.85 4.82
N LEU A 161 15.59 4.46 3.72
CA LEU A 161 15.73 5.91 3.62
C LEU A 161 14.37 6.62 3.74
N LYS A 162 13.34 6.10 3.05
CA LYS A 162 11.96 6.61 3.17
C LYS A 162 11.47 6.51 4.61
N ARG A 163 11.69 5.38 5.28
CA ARG A 163 11.29 5.17 6.67
C ARG A 163 11.96 6.17 7.62
N GLN A 164 13.25 6.42 7.45
CA GLN A 164 13.99 7.39 8.28
C GLN A 164 13.45 8.82 8.11
N LEU A 165 13.17 9.23 6.86
CA LEU A 165 12.59 10.54 6.58
C LEU A 165 11.19 10.68 7.19
N GLN A 166 10.38 9.62 7.11
CA GLN A 166 9.03 9.61 7.70
C GLN A 166 9.09 9.79 9.22
N MET A 167 10.02 9.11 9.90
CA MET A 167 10.23 9.25 11.35
C MET A 167 10.62 10.69 11.75
N GLN A 168 11.41 11.39 10.92
CA GLN A 168 11.77 12.78 11.17
C GLN A 168 10.56 13.72 10.99
N THR A 169 9.79 13.53 9.91
CA THR A 169 8.63 14.40 9.62
C THR A 169 7.51 14.21 10.65
N ASP A 170 7.25 12.97 11.08
CA ASP A 170 6.19 12.73 12.05
C ASP A 170 6.59 13.22 13.46
N GLY A 171 7.89 13.19 13.81
CA GLY A 171 8.41 13.68 15.10
C GLY A 171 8.41 15.21 15.27
N GLU A 172 8.60 15.98 14.19
CA GLU A 172 8.52 17.45 14.25
C GLU A 172 7.09 17.98 14.50
N SER A 173 6.06 17.16 14.25
CA SER A 173 4.65 17.54 14.46
C SER A 173 4.27 17.71 15.93
N ASP A 174 5.07 17.17 16.86
CA ASP A 174 4.75 17.10 18.28
C ASP A 174 5.45 18.19 19.12
N GLU A 175 6.44 18.92 18.58
CA GLU A 175 7.16 19.98 19.31
C GLU A 175 6.55 21.38 19.21
N ASN A 176 5.43 21.55 18.49
CA ASN A 176 4.83 22.86 18.25
C ASN A 176 3.40 23.02 18.82
N LYS A 177 3.07 22.30 19.89
CA LYS A 177 1.80 22.45 20.64
C LYS A 177 2.01 22.96 22.06
#